data_AF-A0A4Y2JZ00-F1
#
_entry.id   AF-A0A4Y2JZ00-F1
#
_cell.length_a   1.000
_cell.length_b   1.000
_cell.length_c   1.000
_cell.angle_alpha   90.00
_cell.angle_beta   90.00
_cell.angle_gamma   90.00
#
_symmetry.space_group_name_H-M   'P 1'
#
loop_
_entity.id
_entity.type
_entity.pdbx_description
1 polymer ?
#
loop_
_entity_poly.entity_id
_entity_poly.type
_entity_poly.pdbx_seq_one_letter_code
_entity_poly.pdbx_strand_id
1 'polypeptide(L)'
;MQKHQEKKYDCKTCDRSFISLHHLNQHVRASHPEIKLTSVKRGTASTPEGNSKRVRREGGALNTFTSTFFQPTENKRLNNLRINVFGYEENEVFPLYVSKRIDEECVNLLLIANEETQHYCLIRKMSRLLGDLTKHKTKHHYCYRCLHRFAKVEILKEHLQYCSEHSRQHIKMPEKGENFIKFQNVHYQHPLPYVIYADFESFIVKEVHTSGNTEIIARHEACGYAYVIIGPDGRSVKPISVYRGENAVQHFMENILKEKEELAAKLTSIVPISMTPQDELDFR
;
A
#
# COMPACT_ATOMS: atom_id res chain seq x y z
N MET A 1 -54.49 7.80 -10.94
CA MET A 1 -53.44 7.03 -11.66
C MET A 1 -52.81 7.94 -12.69
N GLN A 2 -51.48 8.05 -12.73
CA GLN A 2 -50.74 8.73 -13.80
C GLN A 2 -49.85 7.70 -14.51
N LYS A 3 -49.79 7.75 -15.83
CA LYS A 3 -48.98 6.83 -16.64
C LYS A 3 -47.53 7.32 -16.67
N HIS A 4 -46.58 6.48 -16.28
CA HIS A 4 -45.17 6.73 -16.60
C HIS A 4 -45.00 6.74 -18.13
N GLN A 5 -44.37 7.78 -18.66
CA GLN A 5 -43.83 7.74 -20.02
C GLN A 5 -42.41 7.16 -19.95
N GLU A 6 -42.19 6.04 -20.63
CA GLU A 6 -40.86 5.43 -20.72
C GLU A 6 -39.97 6.26 -21.65
N LYS A 7 -38.94 6.90 -21.08
CA LYS A 7 -37.95 7.66 -21.85
C LYS A 7 -37.02 6.69 -22.58
N LYS A 8 -37.19 6.58 -23.91
CA LYS A 8 -36.35 5.75 -24.77
C LYS A 8 -35.06 6.48 -25.16
N TYR A 9 -34.03 5.70 -25.46
CA TYR A 9 -32.68 6.13 -25.83
C TYR A 9 -32.32 5.46 -27.16
N ASP A 10 -32.32 6.23 -28.24
CA ASP A 10 -32.14 5.70 -29.59
C ASP A 10 -30.66 5.71 -30.01
N CYS A 11 -30.23 4.67 -30.73
CA CYS A 11 -28.88 4.64 -31.29
C CYS A 11 -28.78 5.60 -32.48
N LYS A 12 -27.73 6.43 -32.51
CA LYS A 12 -27.51 7.41 -33.60
C LYS A 12 -26.89 6.80 -34.85
N THR A 13 -26.74 5.47 -34.90
CA THR A 13 -26.01 4.74 -35.95
C THR A 13 -26.81 3.55 -36.50
N CYS A 14 -27.94 3.20 -35.89
CA CYS A 14 -28.96 2.30 -36.44
C CYS A 14 -30.30 2.50 -35.70
N ASP A 15 -31.42 2.07 -36.28
CA ASP A 15 -32.78 2.35 -35.80
C ASP A 15 -33.21 1.50 -34.57
N ARG A 16 -32.35 1.38 -33.56
CA ARG A 16 -32.59 0.63 -32.32
C ARG A 16 -32.80 1.55 -31.12
N SER A 17 -33.99 1.46 -30.54
CA SER A 17 -34.39 2.13 -29.29
C SER A 17 -34.13 1.26 -28.05
N PHE A 18 -33.63 1.85 -26.97
CA PHE A 18 -33.37 1.17 -25.70
C PHE A 18 -34.09 1.88 -24.53
N ILE A 19 -34.53 1.12 -23.53
CA ILE A 19 -35.17 1.67 -22.31
C ILE A 19 -34.17 2.21 -21.26
N SER A 20 -32.86 2.14 -21.55
CA SER A 20 -31.80 2.58 -20.64
C SER A 20 -30.54 2.96 -21.41
N LEU A 21 -29.91 4.07 -20.99
CA LEU A 21 -28.62 4.53 -21.51
C LEU A 21 -27.50 3.50 -21.32
N HIS A 22 -27.57 2.64 -20.29
CA HIS A 22 -26.61 1.56 -20.09
C HIS A 22 -26.67 0.52 -21.22
N HIS A 23 -27.88 0.09 -21.61
CA HIS A 23 -28.07 -0.86 -22.71
C HIS A 23 -27.69 -0.24 -24.07
N LEU A 24 -27.97 1.04 -24.28
CA LEU A 24 -27.50 1.76 -25.46
C LEU A 24 -25.95 1.79 -25.52
N ASN A 25 -25.28 2.16 -24.43
CA ASN A 25 -23.81 2.20 -24.37
C ASN A 25 -23.18 0.81 -24.55
N GLN A 26 -23.81 -0.25 -24.05
CA GLN A 26 -23.38 -1.63 -24.29
C GLN A 26 -23.55 -2.03 -25.77
N HIS A 27 -24.69 -1.69 -26.39
CA HIS A 27 -24.93 -1.93 -27.81
C HIS A 27 -23.96 -1.15 -28.71
N VAL A 28 -23.70 0.13 -28.46
CA VAL A 28 -22.75 0.93 -29.25
C VAL A 28 -21.36 0.31 -29.22
N ARG A 29 -20.88 -0.12 -28.04
CA ARG A 29 -19.59 -0.81 -27.89
C ARG A 29 -19.53 -2.16 -28.62
N ALA A 30 -20.65 -2.88 -28.73
CA ALA A 30 -20.71 -4.21 -29.33
C ALA A 30 -21.04 -4.21 -30.84
N SER A 31 -21.69 -3.16 -31.36
CA SER A 31 -22.21 -3.08 -32.74
C SER A 31 -21.61 -1.94 -33.57
N HIS A 32 -20.99 -0.95 -32.93
CA HIS A 32 -20.37 0.20 -33.60
C HIS A 32 -18.95 0.48 -33.04
N PRO A 33 -18.02 -0.51 -33.10
CA PRO A 33 -16.71 -0.45 -32.45
C PRO A 33 -15.79 0.68 -32.94
N GLU A 34 -16.04 1.22 -34.14
CA GLU A 34 -15.34 2.39 -34.70
C GLU A 34 -15.56 3.67 -33.87
N ILE A 35 -16.64 3.75 -33.08
CA ILE A 35 -17.01 4.95 -32.31
C ILE A 35 -16.18 5.03 -31.02
N LYS A 36 -14.96 5.54 -31.15
CA LYS A 36 -14.10 5.91 -30.01
C LYS A 36 -14.69 7.12 -29.27
N LEU A 37 -15.29 6.87 -28.11
CA LEU A 37 -15.63 7.92 -27.13
C LEU A 37 -14.36 8.70 -26.76
N THR A 38 -14.33 10.00 -27.07
CA THR A 38 -13.12 10.82 -27.04
C THR A 38 -12.76 11.28 -25.64
N SER A 39 -11.66 10.76 -25.07
CA SER A 39 -11.05 11.27 -23.84
C SER A 39 -10.12 12.46 -24.13
N VAL A 40 -10.23 13.52 -23.32
CA VAL A 40 -9.46 14.76 -23.48
C VAL A 40 -8.09 14.66 -22.79
N LYS A 41 -7.01 15.03 -23.49
CA LYS A 41 -5.63 14.95 -22.97
C LYS A 41 -5.23 16.13 -22.07
N ARG A 42 -4.49 15.81 -21.01
CA ARG A 42 -3.53 16.62 -20.21
C ARG A 42 -2.84 15.65 -19.21
N GLY A 43 -1.64 15.88 -18.70
CA GLY A 43 -0.60 16.89 -18.95
C GLY A 43 0.67 16.52 -18.16
N THR A 44 1.84 17.14 -18.41
CA THR A 44 3.11 16.73 -17.77
C THR A 44 3.85 17.87 -17.08
N ALA A 45 4.24 17.64 -15.82
CA ALA A 45 5.21 18.42 -15.04
C ALA A 45 5.80 17.55 -13.90
N SER A 46 6.85 18.02 -13.23
CA SER A 46 7.56 17.37 -12.12
C SER A 46 8.15 18.46 -11.18
N THR A 47 8.83 18.26 -10.05
CA THR A 47 9.48 17.14 -9.29
C THR A 47 9.71 17.71 -7.85
N PRO A 48 10.30 17.03 -6.83
CA PRO A 48 10.69 15.62 -6.61
C PRO A 48 10.23 15.06 -5.22
N GLU A 49 10.97 14.09 -4.65
CA GLU A 49 11.00 13.56 -3.25
C GLU A 49 10.12 12.33 -2.85
N GLY A 50 10.61 11.60 -1.83
CA GLY A 50 9.81 10.70 -0.97
C GLY A 50 9.80 9.20 -1.30
N ASN A 51 10.78 8.42 -0.80
CA ASN A 51 10.88 6.98 -1.08
C ASN A 51 9.91 6.10 -0.24
N SER A 52 8.76 5.72 -0.82
CA SER A 52 8.04 4.46 -0.54
C SER A 52 6.86 4.26 -1.50
N LYS A 53 6.84 3.18 -2.30
CA LYS A 53 5.72 2.89 -3.23
C LYS A 53 4.49 2.27 -2.55
N ARG A 54 3.97 2.95 -1.53
CA ARG A 54 2.50 3.03 -1.33
C ARG A 54 1.99 4.01 -2.38
N VAL A 55 0.90 3.71 -3.09
CA VAL A 55 0.37 4.62 -4.13
C VAL A 55 -0.32 5.83 -3.48
N ARG A 56 0.50 6.83 -3.11
CA ARG A 56 0.04 8.16 -2.74
C ARG A 56 -0.16 8.96 -4.03
N ARG A 57 -1.39 8.98 -4.56
CA ARG A 57 -1.75 9.99 -5.57
C ARG A 57 -1.60 11.36 -4.90
N GLU A 58 -0.72 12.20 -5.43
CA GLU A 58 -0.92 13.64 -5.31
C GLU A 58 -2.18 14.00 -6.08
N GLY A 59 -3.12 14.64 -5.40
CA GLY A 59 -4.36 15.11 -6.03
C GLY A 59 -4.08 16.35 -6.86
N GLY A 60 -3.61 16.17 -8.09
CA GLY A 60 -3.56 17.26 -9.08
C GLY A 60 -4.92 17.95 -9.16
N ALA A 61 -4.94 19.26 -8.91
CA ALA A 61 -6.16 19.95 -8.48
C ALA A 61 -7.22 20.05 -9.60
N LEU A 62 -8.25 19.22 -9.53
CA LEU A 62 -9.53 19.42 -10.23
C LEU A 62 -10.54 20.15 -9.33
N ASN A 63 -10.13 21.32 -8.82
CA ASN A 63 -10.99 22.25 -8.09
C ASN A 63 -11.92 23.05 -9.03
N THR A 64 -12.62 22.37 -9.96
CA THR A 64 -13.68 22.96 -10.78
C THR A 64 -14.86 22.00 -11.00
N PHE A 65 -15.31 21.35 -9.93
CA PHE A 65 -16.75 21.20 -9.73
C PHE A 65 -17.13 21.97 -8.47
N THR A 66 -17.97 22.99 -8.65
CA THR A 66 -18.31 23.96 -7.61
C THR A 66 -19.24 23.37 -6.57
N SER A 67 -18.72 23.22 -5.35
CA SER A 67 -19.39 23.73 -4.14
C SER A 67 -20.91 23.49 -4.01
N THR A 68 -21.33 22.23 -3.97
CA THR A 68 -22.46 21.85 -3.09
C THR A 68 -21.86 21.15 -1.87
N PHE A 69 -21.49 21.96 -0.89
CA PHE A 69 -20.70 21.54 0.28
C PHE A 69 -21.31 20.37 1.05
N PHE A 70 -20.57 19.25 1.15
CA PHE A 70 -20.52 18.51 2.42
C PHE A 70 -19.35 19.00 3.27
N GLN A 71 -19.39 20.30 3.61
CA GLN A 71 -18.74 20.77 4.83
C GLN A 71 -19.47 20.11 6.00
N PRO A 72 -18.79 19.40 6.91
CA PRO A 72 -19.36 19.08 8.23
C PRO A 72 -19.27 20.33 9.13
N THR A 73 -19.82 21.46 8.68
CA THR A 73 -19.89 22.73 9.41
C THR A 73 -20.83 22.58 10.61
N GLU A 74 -20.21 22.55 11.78
CA GLU A 74 -20.73 22.93 13.11
C GLU A 74 -21.91 22.12 13.71
N ASN A 75 -22.85 21.61 12.91
CA ASN A 75 -23.98 20.77 13.35
C ASN A 75 -23.57 19.38 13.91
N LYS A 76 -22.26 19.08 13.96
CA LYS A 76 -21.65 17.87 14.55
C LYS A 76 -21.75 17.78 16.08
N ARG A 77 -22.48 18.72 16.70
CA ARG A 77 -22.82 18.80 18.13
C ARG A 77 -24.26 18.37 18.45
N LEU A 78 -25.16 18.27 17.47
CA LEU A 78 -26.58 17.98 17.73
C LEU A 78 -26.92 16.47 17.77
N ASN A 79 -26.11 15.63 17.13
CA ASN A 79 -26.29 14.18 17.11
C ASN A 79 -25.02 13.47 17.60
N ASN A 80 -25.14 12.62 18.63
CA ASN A 80 -24.06 11.78 19.17
C ASN A 80 -23.83 10.53 18.28
N LEU A 81 -23.62 10.75 16.97
CA LEU A 81 -23.56 9.70 15.95
C LEU A 81 -22.23 9.72 15.19
N ARG A 82 -21.56 8.57 15.18
CA ARG A 82 -20.34 8.32 14.41
C ARG A 82 -20.66 7.99 12.96
N ILE A 83 -20.75 9.03 12.14
CA ILE A 83 -20.93 8.88 10.68
C ILE A 83 -19.60 8.47 10.02
N ASN A 84 -19.65 7.48 9.13
CA ASN A 84 -18.62 7.17 8.12
C ASN A 84 -19.27 7.23 6.72
N VAL A 85 -18.51 7.63 5.71
CA VAL A 85 -18.92 7.69 4.30
C VAL A 85 -17.91 6.91 3.46
N PHE A 86 -18.41 6.01 2.62
CA PHE A 86 -17.63 5.22 1.67
C PHE A 86 -18.06 5.59 0.24
N GLY A 87 -17.13 5.63 -0.69
CA GLY A 87 -17.42 5.77 -2.13
C GLY A 87 -17.60 4.40 -2.79
N TYR A 88 -18.17 4.40 -3.99
CA TYR A 88 -18.32 3.22 -4.84
C TYR A 88 -18.02 3.59 -6.30
N GLU A 89 -16.91 3.09 -6.83
CA GLU A 89 -16.43 3.33 -8.20
C GLU A 89 -15.86 2.03 -8.77
N GLU A 90 -16.04 1.74 -10.06
CA GLU A 90 -15.50 0.53 -10.74
C GLU A 90 -15.85 -0.83 -10.09
N ASN A 91 -16.93 -0.88 -9.29
CA ASN A 91 -17.35 -1.97 -8.39
C ASN A 91 -16.52 -2.13 -7.09
N GLU A 92 -15.53 -1.27 -6.84
CA GLU A 92 -14.76 -1.24 -5.59
C GLU A 92 -15.37 -0.24 -4.58
N VAL A 93 -15.32 -0.58 -3.29
CA VAL A 93 -15.76 0.29 -2.17
C VAL A 93 -14.53 0.87 -1.48
N PHE A 94 -14.51 2.18 -1.22
CA PHE A 94 -13.35 2.85 -0.62
C PHE A 94 -13.73 3.90 0.44
N PRO A 95 -12.88 4.19 1.45
CA PRO A 95 -13.25 5.07 2.56
C PRO A 95 -13.06 6.56 2.26
N LEU A 96 -14.14 7.23 1.83
CA LEU A 96 -14.17 8.69 1.61
C LEU A 96 -13.97 9.47 2.91
N TYR A 97 -14.74 9.19 3.95
CA TYR A 97 -14.65 9.84 5.27
C TYR A 97 -14.88 8.82 6.38
N VAL A 98 -14.01 8.85 7.39
CA VAL A 98 -14.11 7.97 8.57
C VAL A 98 -13.96 8.85 9.81
N SER A 99 -14.88 8.73 10.76
CA SER A 99 -14.82 9.52 11.98
C SER A 99 -13.67 9.08 12.89
N LYS A 100 -13.11 10.03 13.66
CA LYS A 100 -12.10 9.75 14.69
C LYS A 100 -12.69 9.32 16.05
N ARG A 101 -13.98 9.57 16.30
CA ARG A 101 -14.66 9.19 17.56
C ARG A 101 -14.80 7.66 17.66
N ILE A 102 -14.73 7.09 18.87
CA ILE A 102 -14.81 5.63 19.09
C ILE A 102 -16.17 5.23 19.69
N ASP A 103 -16.78 6.13 20.47
CA ASP A 103 -17.71 5.79 21.55
C ASP A 103 -19.18 6.14 21.24
N GLU A 104 -19.49 6.37 19.96
CA GLU A 104 -20.80 6.78 19.45
C GLU A 104 -21.37 5.74 18.46
N GLU A 105 -22.70 5.68 18.34
CA GLU A 105 -23.38 4.76 17.42
C GLU A 105 -22.99 5.03 15.95
N CYS A 106 -22.74 3.95 15.20
CA CYS A 106 -21.97 4.01 13.97
C CYS A 106 -22.83 3.93 12.71
N VAL A 107 -23.18 5.09 12.14
CA VAL A 107 -23.88 5.17 10.85
C VAL A 107 -22.88 5.09 9.71
N ASN A 108 -22.94 4.01 8.93
CA ASN A 108 -22.14 3.85 7.72
C ASN A 108 -22.98 4.18 6.48
N LEU A 109 -22.53 5.15 5.68
CA LEU A 109 -23.19 5.58 4.44
C LEU A 109 -22.33 5.21 3.22
N LEU A 110 -22.96 4.76 2.13
CA LEU A 110 -22.35 4.64 0.82
C LEU A 110 -22.78 5.87 0.00
N LEU A 111 -21.83 6.59 -0.57
CA LEU A 111 -22.07 7.61 -1.58
C LEU A 111 -21.92 6.96 -2.96
N ILE A 112 -23.00 6.95 -3.72
CA ILE A 112 -23.00 6.60 -5.15
C ILE A 112 -23.14 7.93 -5.90
N ALA A 113 -22.15 8.26 -6.72
CA ALA A 113 -22.10 9.49 -7.49
C ALA A 113 -22.00 9.17 -8.99
N ASN A 114 -22.88 9.77 -9.77
CA ASN A 114 -22.83 9.82 -11.23
C ASN A 114 -22.53 11.27 -11.67
N GLU A 115 -22.37 11.49 -12.97
CA GLU A 115 -22.13 12.84 -13.54
C GLU A 115 -23.25 13.85 -13.22
N GLU A 116 -24.50 13.37 -13.06
CA GLU A 116 -25.68 14.21 -12.81
C GLU A 116 -26.22 14.15 -11.37
N THR A 117 -25.99 13.07 -10.62
CA THR A 117 -26.65 12.86 -9.31
C THR A 117 -25.74 12.23 -8.24
N GLN A 118 -26.02 12.54 -6.98
CA GLN A 118 -25.36 11.98 -5.81
C GLN A 118 -26.40 11.40 -4.85
N HIS A 119 -26.22 10.14 -4.44
CA HIS A 119 -27.16 9.43 -3.57
C HIS A 119 -26.42 8.79 -2.39
N TYR A 120 -26.92 9.05 -1.17
CA TYR A 120 -26.46 8.37 0.05
C TYR A 120 -27.34 7.16 0.36
N CYS A 121 -26.72 5.99 0.54
CA CYS A 121 -27.39 4.74 0.91
C CYS A 121 -26.89 4.23 2.28
N LEU A 122 -27.79 3.75 3.13
CA LEU A 122 -27.44 3.24 4.46
C LEU A 122 -26.83 1.83 4.39
N ILE A 123 -25.55 1.68 4.75
CA ILE A 123 -24.85 0.40 4.81
C ILE A 123 -25.24 -0.36 6.09
N ARG A 124 -26.41 -1.02 6.06
CA ARG A 124 -26.95 -1.79 7.20
C ARG A 124 -26.02 -2.90 7.70
N LYS A 125 -25.22 -3.53 6.82
CA LYS A 125 -24.28 -4.63 7.16
C LYS A 125 -23.03 -4.58 6.26
N MET A 126 -21.95 -3.96 6.71
CA MET A 126 -20.68 -3.87 5.95
C MET A 126 -20.16 -5.25 5.52
N SER A 127 -20.27 -6.27 6.38
CA SER A 127 -19.85 -7.64 6.07
C SER A 127 -20.69 -8.36 5.00
N ARG A 128 -21.80 -7.76 4.53
CA ARG A 128 -22.51 -8.20 3.33
C ARG A 128 -22.09 -7.41 2.09
N LEU A 129 -21.88 -6.10 2.22
CA LEU A 129 -21.40 -5.25 1.12
C LEU A 129 -20.01 -5.67 0.62
N LEU A 130 -19.14 -6.11 1.53
CA LEU A 130 -17.79 -6.61 1.23
C LEU A 130 -17.71 -8.15 1.25
N GLY A 131 -18.85 -8.84 1.11
CA GLY A 131 -18.93 -10.30 1.24
C GLY A 131 -18.31 -11.04 0.05
N ASP A 132 -18.52 -10.53 -1.16
CA ASP A 132 -18.18 -11.21 -2.42
C ASP A 132 -16.66 -11.35 -2.65
N LEU A 133 -15.85 -10.68 -1.83
CA LEU A 133 -14.39 -10.82 -1.78
C LEU A 133 -13.91 -12.25 -1.44
N THR A 134 -14.75 -13.12 -0.83
CA THR A 134 -14.41 -14.55 -0.67
C THR A 134 -15.60 -15.50 -0.66
N LYS A 135 -15.32 -16.77 -0.98
CA LYS A 135 -16.25 -17.91 -0.88
C LYS A 135 -16.69 -18.27 0.56
N HIS A 136 -16.07 -17.71 1.60
CA HIS A 136 -16.42 -17.99 3.00
C HIS A 136 -17.65 -17.18 3.44
N LYS A 137 -18.68 -17.88 3.92
CA LYS A 137 -19.99 -17.29 4.29
C LYS A 137 -20.07 -16.77 5.74
N THR A 138 -18.95 -16.69 6.45
CA THR A 138 -18.89 -16.28 7.86
C THR A 138 -18.91 -14.75 8.02
N LYS A 139 -19.31 -14.28 9.21
CA LYS A 139 -19.28 -12.85 9.53
C LYS A 139 -17.83 -12.40 9.71
N HIS A 140 -17.36 -11.53 8.83
CA HIS A 140 -16.04 -10.90 8.95
C HIS A 140 -16.11 -9.52 9.63
N HIS A 141 -14.99 -9.12 10.24
CA HIS A 141 -14.80 -7.84 10.88
C HIS A 141 -13.89 -6.97 10.01
N TYR A 142 -14.26 -5.71 9.75
CA TYR A 142 -13.54 -4.84 8.81
C TYR A 142 -13.03 -3.59 9.51
N CYS A 143 -11.80 -3.18 9.22
CA CYS A 143 -11.30 -1.87 9.61
C CYS A 143 -11.82 -0.80 8.64
N TYR A 144 -12.67 0.11 9.11
CA TYR A 144 -13.28 1.13 8.24
C TYR A 144 -12.30 2.14 7.60
N ARG A 145 -11.02 2.16 8.00
CA ARG A 145 -9.98 3.10 7.47
C ARG A 145 -9.18 2.58 6.28
N CYS A 146 -9.02 1.27 6.18
CA CYS A 146 -8.21 0.57 5.17
C CYS A 146 -8.96 -0.57 4.47
N LEU A 147 -10.19 -0.85 4.93
CA LEU A 147 -11.06 -1.97 4.52
C LEU A 147 -10.44 -3.37 4.66
N HIS A 148 -9.32 -3.50 5.37
CA HIS A 148 -8.75 -4.80 5.69
C HIS A 148 -9.67 -5.61 6.59
N ARG A 149 -9.63 -6.94 6.41
CA ARG A 149 -10.63 -7.90 6.90
C ARG A 149 -10.02 -8.89 7.87
N PHE A 150 -10.65 -9.04 9.03
CA PHE A 150 -10.23 -9.87 10.14
C PHE A 150 -11.27 -10.96 10.43
N ALA A 151 -10.80 -12.14 10.86
CA ALA A 151 -11.65 -13.27 11.26
C ALA A 151 -12.17 -13.14 12.70
N LYS A 152 -11.49 -12.36 13.55
CA LYS A 152 -11.76 -12.17 14.98
C LYS A 152 -11.84 -10.68 15.33
N VAL A 153 -12.47 -10.33 16.45
CA VAL A 153 -12.60 -8.93 16.91
C VAL A 153 -11.30 -8.43 17.53
N GLU A 154 -10.58 -9.33 18.20
CA GLU A 154 -9.37 -9.07 18.98
C GLU A 154 -8.25 -8.56 18.05
N ILE A 155 -8.02 -9.28 16.95
CA ILE A 155 -7.06 -8.91 15.90
C ILE A 155 -7.42 -7.56 15.25
N LEU A 156 -8.71 -7.24 15.11
CA LEU A 156 -9.14 -5.92 14.65
C LEU A 156 -8.84 -4.81 15.69
N LYS A 157 -8.97 -5.09 17.00
CA LYS A 157 -8.60 -4.12 18.05
C LYS A 157 -7.10 -3.84 18.04
N GLU A 158 -6.27 -4.88 17.94
CA GLU A 158 -4.81 -4.77 17.78
C GLU A 158 -4.46 -3.94 16.54
N HIS A 159 -5.06 -4.27 15.38
CA HIS A 159 -4.88 -3.53 14.13
C HIS A 159 -5.26 -2.05 14.23
N LEU A 160 -6.33 -1.72 14.95
CA LEU A 160 -6.80 -0.34 15.09
C LEU A 160 -5.81 0.56 15.83
N GLN A 161 -4.91 0.02 16.65
CA GLN A 161 -3.88 0.81 17.35
C GLN A 161 -3.04 1.58 16.33
N TYR A 162 -2.24 0.89 15.51
CA TYR A 162 -1.38 1.49 14.50
C TYR A 162 -2.14 2.00 13.25
N CYS A 163 -3.28 1.40 12.89
CA CYS A 163 -4.05 1.86 11.73
C CYS A 163 -4.79 3.20 12.00
N SER A 164 -5.03 3.57 13.26
CA SER A 164 -5.72 4.83 13.60
C SER A 164 -4.88 6.09 13.42
N GLU A 165 -3.56 5.95 13.47
CA GLU A 165 -2.57 7.03 13.26
C GLU A 165 -2.45 7.39 11.77
N HIS A 166 -2.58 6.37 10.92
CA HIS A 166 -2.40 6.47 9.48
C HIS A 166 -3.60 7.12 8.77
N SER A 167 -3.33 7.71 7.61
CA SER A 167 -4.34 8.21 6.68
C SER A 167 -5.23 7.07 6.14
N ARG A 168 -6.43 7.45 5.65
CA ARG A 168 -7.31 6.57 4.85
C ARG A 168 -6.51 5.97 3.69
N GLN A 169 -6.57 4.66 3.51
CA GLN A 169 -5.80 3.94 2.49
C GLN A 169 -6.72 3.03 1.68
N HIS A 170 -6.52 3.01 0.37
CA HIS A 170 -7.13 2.04 -0.54
C HIS A 170 -6.03 1.09 -1.06
N ILE A 171 -6.25 -0.22 -0.94
CA ILE A 171 -5.27 -1.23 -1.37
C ILE A 171 -5.71 -1.75 -2.73
N LYS A 172 -5.27 -1.10 -3.81
CA LYS A 172 -5.37 -1.65 -5.17
C LYS A 172 -4.18 -2.56 -5.44
N MET A 173 -4.45 -3.79 -5.87
CA MET A 173 -3.41 -4.73 -6.31
C MET A 173 -2.88 -4.32 -7.70
N PRO A 174 -1.60 -4.59 -8.03
CA PRO A 174 -1.07 -4.38 -9.39
C PRO A 174 -1.84 -5.22 -10.41
N GLU A 175 -1.95 -4.71 -11.65
CA GLU A 175 -2.60 -5.47 -12.72
C GLU A 175 -1.72 -6.66 -13.18
N LYS A 176 -2.33 -7.62 -13.89
CA LYS A 176 -1.69 -8.90 -14.25
C LYS A 176 -0.60 -8.69 -15.32
N GLY A 177 0.61 -8.38 -14.85
CA GLY A 177 1.79 -8.04 -15.65
C GLY A 177 2.62 -6.92 -15.01
N GLU A 178 2.01 -6.11 -14.13
CA GLU A 178 2.67 -5.04 -13.37
C GLU A 178 3.29 -5.53 -12.05
N ASN A 179 3.36 -6.84 -11.84
CA ASN A 179 3.86 -7.48 -10.61
C ASN A 179 5.39 -7.31 -10.39
N PHE A 180 6.08 -6.54 -11.22
CA PHE A 180 7.53 -6.33 -11.16
C PHE A 180 7.87 -4.91 -10.70
N ILE A 181 7.96 -4.71 -9.38
CA ILE A 181 8.38 -3.43 -8.79
C ILE A 181 9.88 -3.23 -9.03
N LYS A 182 10.23 -2.33 -9.95
CA LYS A 182 11.62 -1.89 -10.16
C LYS A 182 11.95 -0.66 -9.29
N PHE A 183 13.11 -0.69 -8.64
CA PHE A 183 13.67 0.47 -7.94
C PHE A 183 14.29 1.43 -8.97
N GLN A 184 13.62 2.56 -9.23
CA GLN A 184 14.03 3.51 -10.27
C GLN A 184 15.12 4.49 -9.80
N ASN A 185 15.17 4.77 -8.50
CA ASN A 185 15.93 5.88 -7.94
C ASN A 185 17.24 5.41 -7.29
N VAL A 186 18.00 4.54 -7.97
CA VAL A 186 19.27 3.99 -7.45
C VAL A 186 20.24 5.12 -7.06
N HIS A 187 20.26 6.21 -7.82
CA HIS A 187 21.06 7.41 -7.57
C HIS A 187 20.64 8.23 -6.33
N TYR A 188 19.50 7.96 -5.69
CA TYR A 188 19.13 8.53 -4.39
C TYR A 188 19.46 7.60 -3.20
N GLN A 189 20.21 6.52 -3.43
CA GLN A 189 20.82 5.77 -2.33
C GLN A 189 22.11 6.47 -1.91
N HIS A 190 22.23 6.85 -0.65
CA HIS A 190 23.53 7.27 -0.11
C HIS A 190 24.50 6.08 -0.17
N PRO A 191 25.77 6.29 -0.56
CA PRO A 191 26.77 5.24 -0.51
C PRO A 191 26.96 4.79 0.94
N LEU A 192 26.87 3.48 1.19
CA LEU A 192 27.11 2.92 2.52
C LEU A 192 28.61 2.96 2.81
N PRO A 193 29.07 3.70 3.84
CA PRO A 193 30.50 3.89 4.11
C PRO A 193 31.18 2.60 4.61
N TYR A 194 30.42 1.67 5.18
CA TYR A 194 30.90 0.34 5.53
C TYR A 194 29.86 -0.70 5.17
N VAL A 195 30.30 -1.81 4.56
CA VAL A 195 29.46 -2.95 4.20
C VAL A 195 30.09 -4.22 4.77
N ILE A 196 29.30 -5.02 5.49
CA ILE A 196 29.73 -6.32 6.01
C ILE A 196 29.13 -7.40 5.12
N TYR A 197 29.99 -8.21 4.49
CA TYR A 197 29.60 -9.44 3.83
C TYR A 197 29.91 -10.60 4.77
N ALA A 198 28.92 -11.46 5.01
CA ALA A 198 29.04 -12.61 5.91
C ALA A 198 28.37 -13.84 5.31
N ASP A 199 28.94 -15.02 5.57
CA ASP A 199 28.40 -16.31 5.15
C ASP A 199 28.60 -17.37 6.26
N PHE A 200 27.77 -18.40 6.26
CA PHE A 200 27.67 -19.42 7.32
C PHE A 200 27.76 -20.84 6.77
N GLU A 201 28.64 -21.63 7.38
CA GLU A 201 28.71 -23.08 7.16
C GLU A 201 27.82 -23.80 8.18
N SER A 202 27.09 -24.83 7.75
CA SER A 202 26.18 -25.58 8.62
C SER A 202 26.17 -27.08 8.34
N PHE A 203 26.01 -27.86 9.41
CA PHE A 203 25.76 -29.30 9.32
C PHE A 203 24.28 -29.59 9.15
N ILE A 204 23.96 -30.58 8.32
CA ILE A 204 22.59 -31.08 8.11
C ILE A 204 22.34 -32.21 9.11
N VAL A 205 21.80 -31.85 10.28
CA VAL A 205 21.42 -32.79 11.34
C VAL A 205 20.07 -33.41 10.96
N LYS A 206 19.98 -34.74 10.84
CA LYS A 206 18.71 -35.42 10.59
C LYS A 206 17.81 -35.32 11.83
N GLU A 207 16.63 -34.75 11.65
CA GLU A 207 15.66 -34.50 12.72
C GLU A 207 14.27 -34.75 12.15
N VAL A 208 13.67 -35.90 12.48
CA VAL A 208 12.41 -36.37 11.90
C VAL A 208 11.27 -36.15 12.88
N HIS A 209 10.61 -34.99 12.77
CA HIS A 209 9.52 -34.57 13.65
C HIS A 209 8.34 -34.01 12.85
N THR A 210 7.14 -34.52 13.15
CA THR A 210 5.87 -34.09 12.54
C THR A 210 5.28 -32.90 13.29
N SER A 211 5.09 -31.79 12.59
CA SER A 211 4.39 -30.60 13.08
C SER A 211 3.10 -30.39 12.29
N GLY A 212 2.00 -30.95 12.79
CA GLY A 212 0.73 -31.01 12.07
C GLY A 212 0.86 -31.78 10.75
N ASN A 213 0.65 -31.09 9.63
CA ASN A 213 0.74 -31.67 8.28
C ASN A 213 2.15 -31.55 7.66
N THR A 214 3.15 -31.10 8.40
CA THR A 214 4.52 -30.87 7.90
C THR A 214 5.49 -31.83 8.56
N GLU A 215 6.22 -32.61 7.76
CA GLU A 215 7.37 -33.40 8.21
C GLU A 215 8.64 -32.55 8.12
N ILE A 216 9.28 -32.26 9.24
CA ILE A 216 10.66 -31.79 9.26
C ILE A 216 11.54 -33.02 9.12
N ILE A 217 12.54 -32.95 8.24
CA ILE A 217 13.43 -34.08 7.87
C ILE A 217 14.87 -33.83 8.38
N ALA A 218 15.29 -32.56 8.42
CA ALA A 218 16.59 -32.15 8.90
C ALA A 218 16.59 -30.69 9.41
N ARG A 219 17.48 -30.43 10.36
CA ARG A 219 17.84 -29.10 10.88
C ARG A 219 19.22 -28.71 10.34
N HIS A 220 19.37 -27.45 9.97
CA HIS A 220 20.67 -26.87 9.65
C HIS A 220 21.26 -26.28 10.94
N GLU A 221 22.45 -26.72 11.33
CA GLU A 221 23.12 -26.30 12.56
C GLU A 221 24.45 -25.64 12.21
N ALA A 222 24.55 -24.32 12.42
CA ALA A 222 25.70 -23.54 11.99
C ALA A 222 26.96 -23.86 12.81
N CYS A 223 28.01 -24.30 12.12
CA CYS A 223 29.27 -24.78 12.71
C CYS A 223 30.46 -23.85 12.46
N GLY A 224 30.26 -22.82 11.63
CA GLY A 224 31.24 -21.77 11.39
C GLY A 224 30.67 -20.62 10.58
N TYR A 225 31.44 -19.54 10.50
CA TYR A 225 31.13 -18.38 9.67
C TYR A 225 32.42 -17.75 9.14
N ALA A 226 32.28 -16.95 8.09
CA ALA A 226 33.29 -15.98 7.67
C ALA A 226 32.62 -14.63 7.43
N TYR A 227 33.25 -13.53 7.84
CA TYR A 227 32.84 -12.19 7.43
C TYR A 227 34.01 -11.28 7.05
N VAL A 228 33.74 -10.34 6.16
CA VAL A 228 34.67 -9.29 5.73
C VAL A 228 33.96 -7.94 5.76
N ILE A 229 34.68 -6.92 6.23
CA ILE A 229 34.19 -5.54 6.30
C ILE A 229 34.86 -4.74 5.20
N ILE A 230 34.07 -4.24 4.26
CA ILE A 230 34.52 -3.38 3.15
C ILE A 230 34.28 -1.92 3.53
N GLY A 231 35.30 -1.08 3.29
CA GLY A 231 35.28 0.37 3.57
C GLY A 231 34.84 1.22 2.38
N PRO A 232 34.86 2.57 2.52
CA PRO A 232 34.44 3.50 1.46
C PRO A 232 35.34 3.44 0.22
N ASP A 233 36.57 2.98 0.38
CA ASP A 233 37.58 2.78 -0.67
C ASP A 233 37.44 1.43 -1.41
N GLY A 234 36.41 0.63 -1.08
CA GLY A 234 36.19 -0.70 -1.63
C GLY A 234 37.15 -1.78 -1.13
N ARG A 235 37.96 -1.51 -0.09
CA ARG A 235 38.95 -2.45 0.44
C ARG A 235 38.52 -3.05 1.78
N SER A 236 39.12 -4.18 2.13
CA SER A 236 38.91 -4.83 3.43
C SER A 236 39.53 -4.02 4.57
N VAL A 237 38.70 -3.50 5.48
CA VAL A 237 39.12 -2.68 6.64
C VAL A 237 39.90 -3.50 7.67
N LYS A 238 39.66 -4.82 7.71
CA LYS A 238 40.29 -5.82 8.58
C LYS A 238 40.54 -7.11 7.78
N PRO A 239 41.46 -7.99 8.21
CA PRO A 239 41.52 -9.36 7.72
C PRO A 239 40.18 -10.09 7.87
N ILE A 240 39.91 -11.05 6.99
CA ILE A 240 38.67 -11.85 7.02
C ILE A 240 38.57 -12.57 8.37
N SER A 241 37.48 -12.33 9.07
CA SER A 241 37.23 -12.94 10.38
C SER A 241 36.48 -14.26 10.15
N VAL A 242 37.18 -15.37 10.42
CA VAL A 242 36.67 -16.74 10.25
C VAL A 242 36.57 -17.39 11.62
N TYR A 243 35.43 -18.05 11.89
CA TYR A 243 35.23 -18.86 13.07
C TYR A 243 34.71 -20.24 12.71
N ARG A 244 35.17 -21.26 13.43
CA ARG A 244 34.68 -22.65 13.36
C ARG A 244 34.67 -23.21 14.77
N GLY A 245 33.53 -23.76 15.20
CA GLY A 245 33.32 -24.21 16.57
C GLY A 245 31.85 -24.24 16.97
N GLU A 246 31.60 -24.71 18.19
CA GLU A 246 30.27 -24.69 18.79
C GLU A 246 29.77 -23.26 19.00
N ASN A 247 28.45 -23.07 19.04
CA ASN A 247 27.80 -21.76 19.26
C ASN A 247 28.21 -20.66 18.24
N ALA A 248 28.57 -21.04 17.01
CA ALA A 248 29.02 -20.13 15.96
C ALA A 248 28.09 -18.93 15.72
N VAL A 249 26.77 -19.10 15.87
CA VAL A 249 25.78 -18.00 15.76
C VAL A 249 25.93 -16.98 16.90
N GLN A 250 26.16 -17.42 18.14
CA GLN A 250 26.35 -16.52 19.28
C GLN A 250 27.65 -15.71 19.09
N HIS A 251 28.76 -16.40 18.81
CA HIS A 251 30.05 -15.75 18.59
C HIS A 251 30.06 -14.85 17.34
N PHE A 252 29.17 -15.09 16.36
CA PHE A 252 28.93 -14.15 15.26
C PHE A 252 28.25 -12.87 15.76
N MET A 253 27.14 -13.01 16.49
CA MET A 253 26.37 -11.86 16.99
C MET A 253 27.20 -10.98 17.93
N GLU A 254 27.99 -11.58 18.81
CA GLU A 254 28.93 -10.86 19.70
C GLU A 254 29.97 -10.06 18.91
N ASN A 255 30.60 -10.66 17.90
CA ASN A 255 31.60 -9.97 17.08
C ASN A 255 30.97 -8.89 16.18
N ILE A 256 29.79 -9.12 15.58
CA ILE A 256 29.09 -8.09 14.78
C ILE A 256 28.64 -6.91 15.65
N LEU A 257 28.25 -7.14 16.92
CA LEU A 257 27.95 -6.04 17.86
C LEU A 257 29.22 -5.22 18.18
N LYS A 258 30.35 -5.87 18.41
CA LYS A 258 31.64 -5.19 18.62
C LYS A 258 32.08 -4.39 17.39
N GLU A 259 32.02 -4.99 16.19
CA GLU A 259 32.36 -4.31 14.93
C GLU A 259 31.43 -3.11 14.68
N LYS A 260 30.13 -3.23 14.98
CA LYS A 260 29.19 -2.11 14.93
C LYS A 260 29.64 -0.95 15.83
N GLU A 261 30.12 -1.20 17.04
CA GLU A 261 30.61 -0.15 17.94
C GLU A 261 31.90 0.51 17.42
N GLU A 262 32.86 -0.27 16.95
CA GLU A 262 34.10 0.23 16.34
C GLU A 262 33.84 1.04 15.04
N LEU A 263 32.86 0.63 14.23
CA LEU A 263 32.45 1.37 13.03
C LEU A 263 31.64 2.62 13.36
N ALA A 264 30.75 2.58 14.37
CA ALA A 264 30.00 3.75 14.82
C ALA A 264 30.92 4.84 15.36
N ALA A 265 31.98 4.48 16.09
CA ALA A 265 33.01 5.42 16.55
C ALA A 265 33.71 6.12 15.37
N LYS A 266 34.05 5.37 14.30
CA LYS A 266 34.64 5.93 13.06
C LYS A 266 33.66 6.83 12.30
N LEU A 267 32.39 6.46 12.21
CA LEU A 267 31.35 7.27 11.54
C LEU A 267 30.99 8.54 12.32
N THR A 268 31.27 8.59 13.62
CA THR A 268 31.05 9.76 14.47
C THR A 268 32.26 10.71 14.49
N SER A 269 33.43 10.30 13.97
CA SER A 269 34.60 11.17 13.96
C SER A 269 34.51 12.22 12.84
N ILE A 270 34.54 13.49 13.23
CA ILE A 270 34.50 14.61 12.30
C ILE A 270 35.93 14.83 11.76
N VAL A 271 36.20 14.27 10.58
CA VAL A 271 37.45 14.49 9.84
C VAL A 271 37.28 15.74 8.95
N PRO A 272 38.29 16.62 8.83
CA PRO A 272 38.26 17.73 7.87
C PRO A 272 38.03 17.24 6.44
N ILE A 273 37.20 17.96 5.68
CA ILE A 273 36.92 17.60 4.28
C ILE A 273 38.16 17.80 3.42
N SER A 274 38.57 16.75 2.71
CA SER A 274 39.72 16.74 1.80
C SER A 274 39.24 16.92 0.36
N MET A 275 38.90 18.16 -0.01
CA MET A 275 38.60 18.52 -1.40
C MET A 275 39.87 18.44 -2.25
N THR A 276 39.81 17.90 -3.47
CA THR A 276 40.83 18.15 -4.49
C THR A 276 40.54 19.45 -5.24
N PRO A 277 41.52 20.03 -5.95
CA PRO A 277 41.28 21.21 -6.80
C PRO A 277 40.26 20.98 -7.93
N GLN A 278 39.94 19.73 -8.29
CA GLN A 278 38.84 19.42 -9.21
C GLN A 278 37.50 19.46 -8.48
N ASP A 279 37.39 18.90 -7.27
CA ASP A 279 36.17 18.98 -6.46
C ASP A 279 35.81 20.44 -6.14
N GLU A 280 36.80 21.31 -5.92
CA GLU A 280 36.59 22.76 -5.73
C GLU A 280 36.10 23.50 -7.00
N LEU A 281 36.34 22.94 -8.19
CA LEU A 281 35.82 23.46 -9.47
C LEU A 281 34.42 22.92 -9.76
N ASP A 282 34.18 21.64 -9.50
CA ASP A 282 32.89 20.97 -9.70
C ASP A 282 31.81 21.43 -8.69
N PHE A 283 32.21 22.14 -7.62
CA PHE A 283 31.32 22.72 -6.60
C PHE A 283 30.97 24.20 -6.85
N ARG A 284 31.38 24.81 -7.97
CA ARG A 284 31.16 26.24 -8.30
C ARG A 284 30.07 26.49 -9.35
#